data_AF-A0A923I1V4-F1
#
_entry.id   AF-A0A923I1V4-F1
#
_cell.length_a   1.000
_cell.length_b   1.000
_cell.length_c   1.000
_cell.angle_alpha   90.00
_cell.angle_beta   90.00
_cell.angle_gamma   90.00
#
_symmetry.space_group_name_H-M   'P 1'
#
loop_
_entity.id
_entity.type
_entity.pdbx_description
1 polymer ?
#
loop_
_entity_poly.entity_id
_entity_poly.type
_entity_poly.pdbx_seq_one_letter_code
_entity_poly.pdbx_strand_id
1 'polypeptide(L)' 'MLTLTACVSPQAPSLIIAGAYFPAWLLCAALGVIVAIVFRLALLKLKLADLLPYPLFLCLSVGVLAAMLIWLIWFGR' A
#
# COMPACT_ATOMS: atom_id res chain seq x y z
N MET A 1 3.11 37.45 -24.11
CA MET A 1 1.86 36.80 -23.64
C MET A 1 2.09 35.31 -23.57
N LEU A 2 2.45 34.77 -22.40
CA LEU A 2 2.47 33.32 -22.17
C LEU A 2 1.02 32.87 -21.95
N THR A 3 0.47 32.15 -22.91
CA THR A 3 -0.87 31.58 -22.85
C THR A 3 -0.87 30.39 -21.88
N LEU A 4 -1.77 30.42 -20.88
CA LEU A 4 -2.06 29.30 -19.98
C LEU A 4 -2.75 28.14 -20.73
N THR A 5 -2.06 27.47 -21.64
CA THR A 5 -2.60 26.32 -22.39
C THR A 5 -2.69 25.04 -21.57
N ALA A 6 -2.16 25.01 -20.35
CA ALA A 6 -2.18 23.86 -19.46
C ALA A 6 -3.56 23.56 -18.83
N CYS A 7 -4.52 24.48 -18.91
CA CYS A 7 -5.88 24.29 -18.33
C CYS A 7 -6.91 23.75 -19.33
N VAL A 8 -6.54 23.50 -20.60
CA VAL A 8 -7.48 23.08 -21.66
C VAL A 8 -7.73 21.57 -21.66
N SER A 9 -6.89 20.77 -21.00
CA SER A 9 -7.09 19.34 -20.83
C SER A 9 -7.71 19.02 -19.46
N PRO A 10 -8.94 18.48 -19.38
CA PRO A 10 -9.51 17.97 -18.12
C PRO A 10 -8.68 16.86 -17.47
N GLN A 11 -7.80 16.20 -18.24
CA GLN A 11 -6.83 15.25 -17.72
C GLN A 11 -5.61 15.99 -17.16
N ALA A 12 -5.52 16.11 -15.83
CA ALA A 12 -4.20 16.09 -15.20
C ALA A 12 -3.48 14.81 -15.66
N PRO A 13 -2.18 14.85 -16.00
CA PRO A 13 -1.45 13.68 -16.45
C PRO A 13 -1.42 12.67 -15.31
N SER A 14 -2.36 11.72 -15.35
CA SER A 14 -2.35 10.56 -14.49
C SER A 14 -1.23 9.66 -15.00
N LEU A 15 -0.03 9.88 -14.45
CA LEU A 15 1.11 9.04 -14.71
C LEU A 15 0.81 7.67 -14.07
N ILE A 16 0.36 6.72 -14.88
CA ILE A 16 0.08 5.36 -14.45
C ILE A 16 1.43 4.67 -14.27
N ILE A 17 2.01 4.81 -13.08
CA ILE A 17 3.26 4.14 -12.72
C ILE A 17 2.91 2.69 -12.38
N ALA A 18 3.44 1.74 -13.15
CA ALA A 18 3.30 0.30 -12.91
C ALA A 18 1.85 -0.22 -12.77
N GLY A 19 0.90 0.34 -13.51
CA GLY A 19 -0.50 -0.11 -13.44
C GLY A 19 -1.25 0.37 -12.19
N ALA A 20 -0.69 1.32 -11.42
CA ALA A 20 -1.35 2.02 -10.31
C ALA A 20 -2.50 2.91 -10.81
N TYR A 21 -3.53 2.29 -11.38
CA TYR A 21 -4.75 2.95 -11.77
C TYR A 21 -5.67 3.06 -10.56
N PHE A 22 -6.35 4.20 -10.43
CA PHE A 22 -7.37 4.38 -9.42
C PHE A 22 -8.56 3.46 -9.73
N PRO A 23 -8.99 2.53 -8.85
CA PRO A 23 -8.78 2.45 -7.40
C PRO A 23 -7.95 1.24 -6.90
N ALA A 24 -7.32 0.47 -7.77
CA ALA A 24 -6.80 -0.86 -7.40
C ALA A 24 -5.61 -0.83 -6.43
N TRP A 25 -4.70 0.15 -6.55
CA TRP A 25 -3.57 0.29 -5.63
C TRP A 25 -4.03 0.65 -4.22
N LEU A 26 -5.08 1.49 -4.14
CA LEU A 26 -5.71 1.86 -2.88
C LEU A 26 -6.34 0.63 -2.20
N LEU A 27 -6.92 -0.28 -3.00
CA LEU A 27 -7.47 -1.55 -2.52
C LEU A 27 -6.37 -2.48 -1.98
N CYS A 28 -5.25 -2.63 -2.72
CA CYS A 28 -4.10 -3.43 -2.27
C CYS A 28 -3.48 -2.85 -0.99
N ALA A 29 -3.34 -1.53 -0.90
CA ALA A 29 -2.86 -0.85 0.30
C ALA A 29 -3.81 -1.09 1.49
N ALA A 30 -5.12 -0.97 1.28
CA ALA A 30 -6.11 -1.24 2.32
C ALA A 30 -6.05 -2.69 2.82
N LEU A 31 -5.94 -3.67 1.90
CA LEU A 31 -5.72 -5.08 2.26
C LEU A 31 -4.42 -5.29 3.03
N GLY A 32 -3.32 -4.66 2.62
CA GLY A 32 -2.06 -4.70 3.35
C GLY A 32 -2.15 -4.13 4.78
N VAL A 33 -2.92 -3.05 4.96
CA VAL A 33 -3.21 -2.48 6.29
C VAL A 33 -4.03 -3.45 7.15
N ILE A 34 -5.03 -4.11 6.58
CA ILE A 34 -5.82 -5.12 7.30
C ILE A 34 -4.91 -6.27 7.76
N VAL A 35 -4.03 -6.77 6.90
CA VAL A 35 -3.06 -7.81 7.24
C VAL A 35 -2.10 -7.35 8.34
N ALA A 36 -1.61 -6.11 8.28
CA ALA A 36 -0.76 -5.53 9.33
C ALA A 36 -1.48 -5.49 10.68
N ILE A 37 -2.74 -5.05 10.71
CA ILE A 37 -3.53 -5.00 11.95
C ILE A 37 -3.71 -6.41 12.53
N VAL A 38 -4.10 -7.38 11.70
CA VAL A 38 -4.25 -8.78 12.14
C VAL A 38 -2.94 -9.34 12.70
N PHE A 39 -1.82 -9.05 12.04
CA PHE A 39 -0.49 -9.45 12.51
C PHE A 39 -0.13 -8.79 13.85
N ARG A 40 -0.44 -7.51 14.02
CA ARG A 40 -0.23 -6.79 15.29
C ARG A 40 -1.02 -7.43 16.44
N LEU A 41 -2.29 -7.76 16.18
CA LEU A 41 -3.16 -8.44 17.15
C LEU A 41 -2.64 -9.84 17.50
N ALA A 42 -2.15 -10.59 16.50
CA ALA A 42 -1.52 -11.88 16.73
C ALA A 42 -0.29 -11.75 17.65
N LEU A 43 0.61 -10.79 17.38
CA LEU A 43 1.79 -10.55 18.23
C LEU A 43 1.43 -10.20 19.68
N LEU A 44 0.38 -9.39 19.88
CA LEU A 44 -0.15 -9.06 21.21
C LEU A 44 -0.68 -10.31 21.92
N LYS A 45 -1.43 -11.17 21.22
CA LYS A 45 -1.97 -12.41 21.79
C LYS A 45 -0.88 -13.43 22.13
N LEU A 46 0.17 -13.50 21.33
CA LEU A 46 1.27 -14.43 21.52
C LEU A 46 2.25 -14.01 22.64
N LYS A 47 2.07 -12.85 23.28
CA LYS A 47 3.03 -12.27 24.25
C LYS A 47 4.46 -12.13 23.71
N LEU A 48 4.65 -12.23 22.39
CA LEU A 48 5.93 -12.04 21.71
C LEU A 48 6.33 -10.56 21.62
N ALA A 49 5.43 -9.65 22.03
CA ALA A 49 5.71 -8.22 22.09
C ALA A 49 6.88 -7.88 23.04
N ASP A 50 7.11 -8.67 24.09
CA ASP A 50 8.23 -8.47 25.02
C ASP A 50 9.58 -8.92 24.45
N LEU A 51 9.58 -9.84 23.47
CA LEU A 51 10.82 -10.38 22.91
C LEU A 51 11.35 -9.58 21.72
N LEU A 52 10.51 -8.69 21.15
CA LEU A 52 10.80 -8.03 19.90
C LEU A 52 11.08 -6.53 20.13
N PRO A 53 12.32 -6.05 19.94
CA PRO A 53 12.68 -4.67 20.26
C PRO A 53 12.01 -3.61 19.35
N TYR A 54 11.52 -3.99 18.16
CA TYR A 54 10.89 -3.08 17.20
C TYR A 54 9.62 -3.69 16.55
N PRO A 55 8.53 -3.85 17.32
CA PRO A 55 7.33 -4.55 16.85
C PRO A 55 6.53 -3.75 15.81
N LEU A 56 6.66 -2.42 15.81
CA LEU A 56 6.01 -1.54 14.83
C LEU A 56 6.65 -1.69 13.44
N PHE A 57 7.98 -1.79 13.37
CA PHE A 57 8.70 -1.93 12.12
C PHE A 57 8.39 -3.27 11.44
N LEU A 58 8.31 -4.35 12.22
CA LEU A 58 7.95 -5.68 11.70
C LEU A 58 6.49 -5.71 11.19
N CYS A 59 5.59 -5.05 11.91
CA CYS A 59 4.20 -4.94 11.47
C CYS A 59 4.07 -4.16 10.16
N LEU A 60 4.86 -3.09 10.01
CA LEU A 60 4.90 -2.28 8.79
C LEU A 60 5.46 -3.09 7.62
N SER A 61 6.57 -3.79 7.82
CA SER A 61 7.20 -4.59 6.75
C SER A 61 6.28 -5.72 6.27
N VAL A 62 5.59 -6.41 7.18
CA VAL A 62 4.60 -7.43 6.84
C VAL A 62 3.44 -6.84 6.05
N GLY A 63 2.91 -5.69 6.46
CA GLY A 63 1.84 -5.00 5.72
C GLY A 63 2.24 -4.60 4.31
N VAL A 64 3.46 -4.07 4.14
CA VAL A 64 4.00 -3.68 2.82
C VAL A 64 4.26 -4.89 1.94
N LEU A 65 4.85 -5.97 2.48
CA LEU A 65 5.06 -7.22 1.76
C LEU A 65 3.73 -7.83 1.30
N ALA A 66 2.71 -7.86 2.17
CA ALA A 66 1.39 -8.34 1.81
C ALA A 66 0.77 -7.49 0.69
N ALA A 67 0.81 -6.16 0.79
CA ALA A 67 0.32 -5.26 -0.25
C ALA A 67 1.03 -5.51 -1.60
N MET A 68 2.36 -5.71 -1.59
CA MET A 68 3.12 -6.02 -2.79
C MET A 68 2.80 -7.41 -3.37
N LEU A 69 2.62 -8.44 -2.54
CA LEU A 69 2.20 -9.77 -3.01
C LEU A 69 0.84 -9.71 -3.69
N ILE A 70 -0.14 -9.03 -3.08
CA ILE A 70 -1.49 -8.89 -3.62
C ILE A 70 -1.43 -8.13 -4.96
N TRP A 71 -0.62 -7.07 -5.03
CA TRP A 71 -0.37 -6.33 -6.26
C TRP A 71 0.18 -7.24 -7.37
N LEU A 72 1.22 -8.03 -7.05
CA LEU A 72 1.88 -8.92 -8.01
C LEU A 72 0.95 -10.04 -8.49
N ILE A 73 0.12 -10.60 -7.62
CA ILE A 73 -0.84 -11.66 -7.98
C ILE A 73 -1.94 -11.11 -8.89
N TRP A 74 -2.40 -9.88 -8.63
CA TRP A 74 -3.51 -9.29 -9.37
C TRP A 74 -3.10 -8.65 -10.70
N PHE A 75 -1.95 -7.96 -10.72
CA PHE A 75 -1.45 -7.19 -11.87
C PHE A 75 -0.22 -7.76 -12.56
N GLY A 76 0.47 -8.73 -11.94
CA GLY A 76 1.69 -9.35 -12.47
C GLY A 76 1.45 -10.55 -13.40
N ARG A 77 0.22 -10.72 -13.91
CA ARG A 77 -0.15 -11.66 -14.97
C ARG A 77 -0.63 -10.88 -16.18
#